data_AF-A0A0C5RL60-F1
#
_entry.id   AF-A0A0C5RL60-F1
#
_cell.length_a   1.000
_cell.length_b   1.000
_cell.length_c   1.000
_cell.angle_alpha   90.00
_cell.angle_beta   90.00
_cell.angle_gamma   90.00
#
_symmetry.space_group_name_H-M   'P 1'
#
loop_
_entity.id
_entity.type
_entity.pdbx_description
1 polymer ?
#
loop_
_entity_poly.entity_id
_entity_poly.type
_entity_poly.pdbx_seq_one_letter_code
_entity_poly.pdbx_strand_id
1 'polypeptide(L)' 'MKKNKRKISDLGTIVGGGTPNTNKVEYYNGNIAWITPKDLIDNKSIFINRGERMITSLGLNNWCQKNGIYG' A
#
# COMPACT_ATOMS: atom_id res chain seq x y z
N MET A 1 10.40 23.35 25.32
CA MET A 1 10.44 21.94 24.84
C MET A 1 11.67 21.73 23.98
N LYS A 2 12.56 20.78 24.32
CA LYS A 2 13.68 20.36 23.45
C LYS A 2 13.15 19.42 22.37
N LYS A 3 13.46 19.71 21.09
CA LYS A 3 13.15 18.80 19.97
C LYS A 3 14.28 17.78 19.82
N ASN A 4 13.96 16.50 19.88
CA ASN A 4 14.90 15.42 19.61
C ASN A 4 14.82 15.03 18.13
N LYS A 5 15.93 15.18 17.40
CA LYS A 5 16.03 14.74 16.00
C LYS A 5 16.44 13.27 15.96
N ARG A 6 15.80 12.50 15.07
CA ARG A 6 16.08 11.09 14.79
C ARG A 6 15.98 10.85 13.28
N LYS A 7 16.64 9.81 12.77
CA LYS A 7 16.47 9.37 11.38
C LYS A 7 15.23 8.48 11.30
N ILE A 8 14.54 8.47 10.15
CA ILE A 8 13.41 7.57 9.92
C ILE A 8 13.85 6.10 10.02
N SER A 9 15.08 5.81 9.60
CA SER A 9 15.70 4.48 9.72
C SER A 9 15.80 3.98 11.16
N ASP A 10 15.75 4.86 12.16
CA ASP A 10 15.81 4.47 13.58
C ASP A 10 14.46 3.88 14.05
N LEU A 11 13.38 4.07 13.29
CA LEU A 11 12.03 3.60 13.60
C LEU A 11 11.67 2.29 12.88
N GLY A 12 12.39 1.96 11.80
CA GLY A 12 12.15 0.74 11.04
C GLY A 12 12.66 0.80 9.60
N THR A 13 12.35 -0.27 8.87
CA THR A 13 12.73 -0.42 7.46
C THR A 13 11.80 0.37 6.56
N ILE A 14 12.36 1.14 5.63
CA ILE A 14 11.61 1.81 4.57
C ILE A 14 11.47 0.82 3.42
N VAL A 15 10.23 0.46 3.11
CA VAL A 15 9.90 -0.40 1.97
C VAL A 15 9.17 0.42 0.91
N GLY A 16 9.54 0.25 -0.35
CA GLY A 16 8.91 0.94 -1.47
C GLY A 16 7.63 0.23 -1.92
N GLY A 17 6.58 1.02 -2.17
CA GLY A 17 5.33 0.61 -2.81
C GLY A 17 5.46 0.36 -4.33
N GLY A 18 4.42 -0.17 -4.95
CA GLY A 18 4.34 -0.31 -6.41
C GLY A 18 2.93 -0.69 -6.86
N THR A 19 2.58 -0.31 -8.08
CA THR A 19 1.23 -0.52 -8.63
C THR A 19 1.10 -1.93 -9.20
N PRO A 20 0.08 -2.72 -8.79
CA PRO A 20 -0.25 -3.97 -9.49
C PRO A 20 -0.46 -3.71 -10.98
N ASN A 21 -0.11 -4.66 -11.84
CA ASN A 21 -0.25 -4.48 -13.29
C ASN A 21 -1.74 -4.35 -13.66
N THR A 22 -2.15 -3.18 -14.14
CA THR A 22 -3.54 -2.84 -14.48
C THR A 22 -4.13 -3.70 -15.59
N ASN A 23 -3.30 -4.30 -16.44
CA ASN A 23 -3.76 -5.17 -17.54
C ASN A 23 -4.09 -6.59 -17.06
N LYS A 24 -3.70 -6.95 -15.84
CA LYS A 24 -3.96 -8.25 -15.25
C LYS A 24 -5.21 -8.18 -14.36
N VAL A 25 -6.35 -8.44 -14.98
CA VAL A 25 -7.66 -8.47 -14.29
C VAL A 25 -7.69 -9.41 -13.09
N GLU A 26 -6.92 -10.51 -13.12
CA GLU A 26 -6.73 -11.45 -12.01
C GLU A 26 -6.15 -10.83 -10.72
N TYR A 27 -5.54 -9.64 -10.82
CA TYR A 27 -4.99 -8.92 -9.67
C TYR A 27 -6.03 -8.05 -8.96
N TYR A 28 -7.19 -7.82 -9.57
CA TYR A 28 -8.22 -6.89 -9.09
C TYR A 28 -9.50 -7.62 -8.70
N ASN A 29 -10.42 -6.88 -8.07
CA ASN A 29 -11.69 -7.39 -7.55
C ASN A 29 -11.53 -8.45 -6.45
N GLY A 30 -10.45 -8.37 -5.69
CA GLY A 30 -10.26 -9.17 -4.48
C GLY A 30 -10.85 -8.51 -3.24
N ASN A 31 -10.32 -8.88 -2.08
CA ASN A 31 -10.78 -8.41 -0.77
C ASN A 31 -9.72 -7.59 -0.01
N ILE A 32 -8.56 -7.33 -0.61
CA ILE A 32 -7.50 -6.49 -0.02
C ILE A 32 -7.69 -5.06 -0.52
N ALA A 33 -7.77 -4.09 0.39
CA ALA A 33 -7.91 -2.69 0.03
C ALA A 33 -6.64 -2.20 -0.68
N TRP A 34 -6.80 -1.58 -1.85
CA TRP A 34 -5.73 -0.92 -2.58
C TRP A 34 -6.00 0.58 -2.59
N ILE A 35 -5.24 1.33 -1.80
CA ILE A 35 -5.47 2.75 -1.56
C ILE A 35 -4.56 3.58 -2.48
N THR A 36 -5.17 4.50 -3.21
CA THR A 36 -4.50 5.44 -4.12
C THR A 36 -4.63 6.87 -3.58
N PRO A 37 -3.87 7.84 -4.11
CA PRO A 37 -4.02 9.24 -3.71
C PRO A 37 -5.46 9.78 -3.88
N LYS A 38 -6.22 9.27 -4.86
CA LYS A 38 -7.62 9.66 -5.09
C LYS A 38 -8.52 9.25 -3.92
N ASP A 39 -8.32 8.05 -3.37
CA ASP A 39 -9.07 7.57 -2.21
C ASP A 39 -8.85 8.43 -0.96
N LEU A 40 -7.68 9.07 -0.84
CA LEU A 40 -7.38 10.00 0.24
C LEU A 40 -8.07 11.36 0.07
N ILE A 41 -8.31 11.79 -1.17
CA ILE A 41 -8.96 13.06 -1.47
C ILE A 41 -10.48 12.93 -1.27
N ASP A 42 -11.05 11.83 -1.76
CA ASP A 42 -12.49 11.60 -1.72
C ASP A 42 -12.98 11.24 -0.31
N ASN A 43 -12.09 10.72 0.56
CA ASN A 43 -12.43 10.30 1.91
C ASN A 43 -11.98 11.31 2.98
N LYS A 44 -12.95 11.90 3.69
CA LYS A 44 -12.70 12.84 4.81
C LYS A 44 -12.48 12.15 6.17
N SER A 45 -12.61 10.82 6.22
CA SER A 45 -12.38 10.02 7.42
C SER A 45 -10.89 9.83 7.68
N ILE A 46 -10.52 9.72 8.96
CA ILE A 46 -9.17 9.32 9.38
C ILE A 46 -8.88 7.86 9.01
N PHE A 47 -9.93 7.05 8.85
CA PHE A 47 -9.82 5.63 8.53
C PHE A 47 -10.40 5.32 7.16
N ILE A 48 -9.63 4.58 6.37
CA ILE A 48 -10.02 4.05 5.06
C ILE A 48 -9.90 2.53 5.13
N ASN A 49 -11.03 1.85 4.95
CA ASN A 49 -11.09 0.39 4.96
C ASN A 49 -11.27 -0.22 3.57
N ARG A 50 -11.59 0.62 2.56
CA ARG A 50 -11.79 0.25 1.16
C ARG A 50 -11.36 1.39 0.26
N GLY A 51 -10.70 1.07 -0.84
CA GLY A 51 -10.46 1.99 -1.95
C GLY A 51 -11.45 1.75 -3.09
N GLU A 52 -11.40 2.61 -4.11
CA GLU A 52 -12.14 2.47 -5.37
C GLU A 52 -11.87 1.11 -6.04
N ARG A 53 -10.66 0.57 -5.85
CA ARG A 53 -10.26 -0.76 -6.30
C ARG A 53 -9.82 -1.61 -5.12
N MET A 54 -10.11 -2.90 -5.23
CA MET A 54 -9.60 -3.93 -4.34
C MET A 54 -8.72 -4.89 -5.14
N ILE A 55 -7.70 -5.45 -4.50
CA ILE A 55 -6.77 -6.40 -5.12
C ILE A 55 -6.89 -7.78 -4.51
N THR A 56 -6.51 -8.79 -5.29
CA THR A 56 -6.42 -10.17 -4.84
C THR A 56 -5.11 -10.42 -4.11
N SER A 57 -5.01 -11.53 -3.36
CA SER A 57 -3.74 -11.97 -2.78
C SER A 57 -2.68 -12.22 -3.86
N LEU A 58 -3.08 -12.60 -5.08
CA LEU A 58 -2.19 -12.73 -6.23
C LEU A 58 -1.62 -11.37 -6.65
N GLY A 59 -2.47 -10.35 -6.75
CA GLY A 59 -2.04 -8.97 -7.03
C GLY A 59 -1.08 -8.43 -5.98
N LEU A 60 -1.35 -8.72 -4.70
CA LEU A 60 -0.45 -8.38 -3.59
C LEU A 60 0.88 -9.13 -3.68
N ASN A 61 0.86 -10.45 -3.85
CA ASN A 61 2.07 -11.28 -3.86
C ASN A 61 2.98 -10.99 -5.05
N ASN A 62 2.40 -10.78 -6.24
CA ASN A 62 3.18 -10.40 -7.41
C ASN A 62 3.96 -9.09 -7.18
N TRP A 63 3.38 -8.18 -6.40
CA TRP A 63 4.05 -6.95 -5.99
C TRP A 63 5.06 -7.17 -4.85
N CYS A 64 4.66 -7.83 -3.76
CA CYS A 64 5.49 -8.06 -2.57
C CYS A 64 6.77 -8.86 -2.89
N GLN A 65 6.66 -9.94 -3.65
CA GLN A 65 7.79 -10.82 -3.98
C GLN A 65 8.82 -10.12 -4.86
N LYS A 66 8.38 -9.23 -5.76
CA LYS A 66 9.28 -8.47 -6.63
C LYS A 66 10.18 -7.51 -5.86
N ASN A 67 9.79 -7.12 -4.64
CA ASN A 67 10.50 -6.13 -3.82
C ASN A 67 11.11 -6.73 -2.54
N GLY A 68 11.04 -8.04 -2.32
CA GLY A 68 11.66 -8.71 -1.18
C GLY A 68 11.09 -8.29 0.20
N ILE A 69 9.86 -7.77 0.23
CA ILE A 69 9.25 -7.20 1.44
C ILE A 69 8.70 -8.30 2.39
N TYR A 70 8.50 -9.51 1.86
CA TYR A 70 8.19 -10.69 2.66
C TYR A 70 9.11 -11.84 2.25
N GLY A 71 10.07 -12.14 3.12
CA GLY A 71 10.90 -13.33 3.18
C GLY A 71 11.10 -13.70 4.63
#